data_AF-A0A442UJ04-F1
#
_entry.id   AF-A0A442UJ04-F1
#
_cell.length_a   1.000
_cell.length_b   1.000
_cell.length_c   1.000
_cell.angle_alpha   90.00
_cell.angle_beta   90.00
_cell.angle_gamma   90.00
#
_symmetry.space_group_name_H-M   'P 1'
#
loop_
_entity.id
_entity.type
_entity.pdbx_description
1 polymer ?
#
loop_
_entity_poly.entity_id
_entity_poly.type
_entity_poly.pdbx_seq_one_letter_code
_entity_poly.pdbx_strand_id
1 'polypeptide(L)'
;MSAIDDIVAERRRQIEAEGRKPERDDAYQGGELARAAGMYALIAGASATDYRNARDGYSLNDYLQAILDHYWPWAKSWFKPTTRRSALVKAGALIIAEIERIDRADDGVEQ
;
A
#
# COMPACT_ATOMS: atom_id res chain seq x y z
N MET A 1 1.11 4.33 -21.03
CA MET A 1 0.91 3.28 -20.01
C MET A 1 -0.45 3.47 -19.39
N SER A 2 -1.19 2.37 -19.25
CA SER A 2 -2.50 2.34 -18.60
C SER A 2 -2.37 2.31 -17.07
N ALA A 3 -3.47 2.53 -16.35
CA ALA A 3 -3.46 2.40 -14.89
C ALA A 3 -3.11 0.97 -14.42
N ILE A 4 -3.47 -0.05 -15.20
CA ILE A 4 -3.12 -1.45 -14.92
C ILE A 4 -1.61 -1.64 -15.04
N ASP A 5 -1.01 -1.13 -16.12
CA ASP A 5 0.45 -1.23 -16.34
C ASP A 5 1.22 -0.55 -15.19
N ASP A 6 0.75 0.61 -14.72
CA ASP A 6 1.37 1.35 -13.62
C ASP A 6 1.34 0.54 -12.30
N ILE A 7 0.22 -0.13 -12.01
CA ILE A 7 0.06 -0.97 -10.81
C ILE A 7 1.01 -2.17 -10.87
N VAL A 8 1.07 -2.85 -12.02
CA VAL A 8 1.95 -4.01 -12.21
C VAL A 8 3.42 -3.59 -12.13
N ALA A 9 3.78 -2.45 -12.74
CA ALA A 9 5.13 -1.90 -12.66
C ALA A 9 5.52 -1.56 -11.21
N GLU A 10 4.60 -0.98 -10.44
CA GLU A 10 4.85 -0.69 -9.02
C GLU A 10 5.01 -1.98 -8.19
N ARG A 11 4.22 -3.02 -8.43
CA ARG A 11 4.40 -4.32 -7.75
C ARG A 11 5.78 -4.89 -8.04
N ARG A 12 6.24 -4.86 -9.29
CA ARG A 12 7.61 -5.27 -9.66
C ARG A 12 8.66 -4.42 -8.96
N ARG A 13 8.52 -3.09 -8.94
CA ARG A 13 9.44 -2.19 -8.23
C ARG A 13 9.52 -2.52 -6.73
N GLN A 14 8.40 -2.82 -6.08
CA GLN A 14 8.39 -3.21 -4.66
C GLN A 14 9.15 -4.52 -4.41
N ILE A 15 9.04 -5.49 -5.30
CA ILE A 15 9.78 -6.75 -5.22
C ILE A 15 11.28 -6.51 -5.47
N GLU A 16 11.62 -5.84 -6.55
CA GLU A 16 13.00 -5.68 -7.04
C GLU A 16 13.80 -4.66 -6.23
N ALA A 17 13.23 -3.49 -5.98
CA ALA A 17 13.94 -2.38 -5.35
C ALA A 17 13.77 -2.33 -3.82
N GLU A 18 12.69 -2.88 -3.28
CA GLU A 18 12.41 -2.85 -1.83
C GLU A 18 12.49 -4.23 -1.16
N GLY A 19 12.70 -5.30 -1.93
CA GLY A 19 12.80 -6.66 -1.39
C GLY A 19 11.50 -7.17 -0.75
N ARG A 20 10.36 -6.58 -1.10
CA ARG A 20 9.02 -7.04 -0.69
C ARG A 20 8.62 -8.25 -1.52
N LYS A 21 9.32 -9.36 -1.29
CA LYS A 21 9.15 -10.58 -2.06
C LYS A 21 7.88 -11.34 -1.64
N PRO A 22 7.24 -12.11 -2.55
CA PRO A 22 6.09 -12.95 -2.23
C PRO A 22 6.29 -13.82 -0.98
N GLU A 23 7.48 -14.41 -0.80
CA GLU A 23 7.75 -15.30 0.35
C GLU A 23 7.79 -14.54 1.68
N ARG A 24 8.09 -13.23 1.67
CA ARG A 24 8.00 -12.38 2.86
C ARG A 24 6.57 -11.94 3.12
N ASP A 25 5.80 -11.74 2.05
CA ASP A 25 4.39 -11.38 2.15
C ASP A 25 3.60 -12.49 2.86
N ASP A 26 3.99 -13.76 2.71
CA ASP A 26 3.37 -14.93 3.38
C ASP A 26 3.49 -14.91 4.91
N ALA A 27 4.43 -14.13 5.46
CA ALA A 27 4.54 -13.94 6.90
C ALA A 27 3.47 -12.98 7.47
N TYR A 28 2.76 -12.22 6.61
CA TYR A 28 1.70 -11.30 7.02
C TYR A 28 0.35 -12.00 7.06
N GLN A 29 -0.03 -12.49 8.23
CA GLN A 29 -1.30 -13.20 8.45
C GLN A 29 -2.36 -12.33 9.12
N GLY A 30 -1.98 -11.14 9.60
CA GLY A 30 -2.86 -10.24 10.30
C GLY A 30 -3.61 -9.28 9.38
N GLY A 31 -3.52 -9.40 8.06
CA GLY A 31 -4.11 -8.46 7.08
C GLY A 31 -3.30 -7.17 6.89
N GLU A 32 -1.99 -7.21 7.16
CA GLU A 32 -1.08 -6.08 7.06
C GLU A 32 -1.08 -5.47 5.65
N LEU A 33 -0.98 -6.28 4.59
CA LEU A 33 -0.94 -5.81 3.21
C LEU A 33 -2.24 -5.09 2.82
N ALA A 34 -3.40 -5.65 3.20
CA ALA A 34 -4.70 -5.05 2.99
C ALA A 34 -4.84 -3.70 3.72
N ARG A 35 -4.44 -3.63 4.99
CA ARG A 35 -4.46 -2.36 5.75
C ARG A 35 -3.54 -1.33 5.14
N ALA A 36 -2.32 -1.71 4.76
CA ALA A 36 -1.37 -0.82 4.11
C ALA A 36 -1.92 -0.27 2.78
N ALA A 37 -2.57 -1.12 1.98
CA ALA A 37 -3.25 -0.69 0.76
C ALA A 37 -4.38 0.30 1.05
N GLY A 38 -5.22 -0.01 2.04
CA GLY A 38 -6.31 0.84 2.50
C GLY A 38 -5.83 2.23 2.92
N MET A 39 -4.69 2.32 3.61
CA MET A 39 -4.11 3.62 3.99
C MET A 39 -3.70 4.46 2.79
N TYR A 40 -3.05 3.88 1.79
CA TYR A 40 -2.72 4.62 0.57
C TYR A 40 -3.98 5.07 -0.19
N ALA A 41 -5.03 4.24 -0.24
CA ALA A 41 -6.29 4.58 -0.88
C ALA A 41 -7.04 5.70 -0.14
N LEU A 42 -7.14 5.60 1.20
CA LEU A 42 -7.79 6.59 2.06
C LEU A 42 -7.12 7.97 1.91
N ILE A 43 -5.79 8.01 1.92
CA ILE A 43 -5.02 9.25 1.75
C ILE A 43 -5.23 9.86 0.36
N ALA A 44 -5.33 9.03 -0.68
CA ALA A 44 -5.61 9.51 -2.03
C ALA A 44 -7.01 10.14 -2.15
N GLY A 45 -7.99 9.63 -1.39
CA GLY A 45 -9.37 10.13 -1.36
C GLY A 45 -9.61 11.36 -0.47
N ALA A 46 -8.65 11.73 0.38
CA ALA A 46 -8.82 12.85 1.30
C ALA A 46 -8.84 14.22 0.59
N SER A 47 -9.70 15.14 1.08
CA SER A 47 -9.91 16.48 0.52
C SER A 47 -8.61 17.27 0.40
N ALA A 48 -8.47 18.04 -0.68
CA ALA A 48 -7.31 18.91 -0.93
C ALA A 48 -7.17 20.07 0.08
N THR A 49 -8.24 20.40 0.80
CA THR A 49 -8.20 21.39 1.89
C THR A 49 -7.66 20.83 3.19
N ASP A 50 -7.86 19.54 3.46
CA ASP A 50 -7.42 18.88 4.71
C ASP A 50 -5.98 18.37 4.63
N TYR A 51 -5.46 18.23 3.40
CA TYR A 51 -4.12 17.78 3.07
C TYR A 51 -3.60 18.64 1.93
N ARG A 52 -2.86 19.70 2.26
CA ARG A 52 -2.37 20.66 1.25
C ARG A 52 -1.53 19.96 0.18
N ASN A 53 -2.23 19.76 -0.93
CA ASN A 53 -1.84 19.69 -2.34
C ASN A 53 -1.01 18.50 -2.86
N ALA A 54 -1.66 17.79 -3.78
CA ALA A 54 -1.18 16.74 -4.66
C ALA A 54 -0.10 17.17 -5.69
N ARG A 55 0.73 18.16 -5.34
CA ARG A 55 1.89 18.59 -6.13
C ARG A 55 3.18 18.72 -5.32
N ASP A 56 3.09 18.95 -4.00
CA ASP A 56 4.24 19.31 -3.15
C ASP A 56 4.51 18.32 -1.99
N GLY A 57 3.89 17.15 -1.99
CA GLY A 57 4.04 16.13 -0.95
C GLY A 57 3.03 16.26 0.20
N TYR A 58 2.84 15.19 0.97
CA TYR A 58 1.84 15.16 2.04
C TYR A 58 2.36 15.78 3.34
N SER A 59 1.54 16.63 3.98
CA SER A 59 1.59 16.84 5.43
C SER A 59 0.40 16.09 6.04
N LEU A 60 0.68 15.09 6.86
CA LEU A 60 -0.33 14.32 7.58
C LEU A 60 -0.92 15.22 8.67
N ASN A 61 -2.20 15.60 8.60
CA ASN A 61 -2.86 16.26 9.73
C ASN A 61 -3.03 15.29 10.92
N ASP A 62 -3.35 15.83 12.11
CA ASP A 62 -3.40 15.04 13.35
C ASP A 62 -4.37 13.84 13.29
N TYR A 63 -5.48 13.97 12.54
CA TYR A 63 -6.46 12.89 12.39
C TYR A 63 -5.91 11.70 11.60
N LEU A 64 -5.20 11.95 10.50
CA LEU A 64 -4.59 10.87 9.73
C LEU A 64 -3.32 10.33 10.39
N GLN A 65 -2.61 11.13 11.19
CA GLN A 65 -1.58 10.58 12.07
C GLN A 65 -2.20 9.54 13.02
N ALA A 66 -3.31 9.85 13.67
CA ALA A 66 -3.98 8.90 14.55
C ALA A 66 -4.45 7.63 13.81
N ILE A 67 -4.95 7.77 12.58
CA ILE A 67 -5.35 6.61 11.76
C ILE A 67 -4.11 5.80 11.32
N LEU A 68 -3.04 6.45 10.88
CA LEU A 68 -1.80 5.76 10.51
C LEU A 68 -1.24 4.99 11.70
N ASP A 69 -1.24 5.58 12.90
CA ASP A 69 -0.75 4.93 14.12
C ASP A 69 -1.52 3.66 14.47
N HIS A 70 -2.80 3.61 14.11
CA HIS A 70 -3.66 2.48 14.40
C HIS A 70 -3.68 1.42 13.29
N TYR A 71 -3.66 1.84 12.02
CA TYR A 71 -3.93 0.96 10.89
C TYR A 71 -2.71 0.65 10.02
N TRP A 72 -1.67 1.50 10.02
CA TRP A 72 -0.45 1.21 9.28
C TRP A 72 0.34 0.11 10.01
N PRO A 73 0.61 -1.04 9.36
CA PRO A 73 1.14 -2.22 10.04
C PRO A 73 2.65 -2.17 10.30
N TRP A 74 3.37 -1.19 9.76
CA TRP A 74 4.84 -1.14 9.78
C TRP A 74 5.36 0.14 10.43
N ALA A 75 6.68 0.29 10.54
CA ALA A 75 7.28 1.53 11.01
C ALA A 75 6.78 2.73 10.18
N LYS A 76 6.44 3.84 10.84
CA LYS A 76 5.96 5.08 10.16
C LYS A 76 6.94 5.57 9.10
N SER A 77 8.24 5.39 9.32
CA SER A 77 9.29 5.77 8.35
C SER A 77 9.23 4.98 7.03
N TRP A 78 8.53 3.85 7.00
CA TRP A 78 8.33 3.05 5.79
C TRP A 78 7.13 3.52 4.97
N PHE A 79 6.27 4.36 5.56
CA PHE A 79 5.23 5.05 4.82
C PHE A 79 5.88 6.10 3.92
N LYS A 80 5.59 6.07 2.62
CA LYS A 80 6.20 6.94 1.61
C LYS A 80 5.15 7.86 1.00
N PRO A 81 5.02 9.10 1.52
CA PRO A 81 4.22 10.15 0.91
C PRO A 81 4.48 10.32 -0.59
N THR A 82 3.44 10.63 -1.35
CA THR A 82 3.51 10.70 -2.82
C THR A 82 2.33 11.52 -3.38
N THR A 83 2.01 11.42 -4.66
CA THR A 83 0.83 12.07 -5.25
C THR A 83 -0.41 11.19 -5.08
N ARG A 84 -1.62 11.74 -5.19
CA ARG A 84 -2.87 10.96 -5.15
C ARG A 84 -2.86 9.77 -6.11
N ARG A 85 -2.46 10.01 -7.36
CA ARG A 85 -2.35 8.95 -8.37
C ARG A 85 -1.37 7.88 -7.93
N SER A 86 -0.16 8.27 -7.54
CA SER A 86 0.89 7.33 -7.13
C SER A 86 0.52 6.54 -5.87
N ALA A 87 -0.24 7.14 -4.94
CA ALA A 87 -0.77 6.43 -3.78
C ALA A 87 -1.78 5.34 -4.21
N LEU A 88 -2.70 5.64 -5.13
CA LEU A 88 -3.61 4.62 -5.67
C LEU A 88 -2.86 3.49 -6.40
N VAL A 89 -1.79 3.81 -7.13
CA VAL A 89 -0.92 2.81 -7.77
C VAL A 89 -0.25 1.91 -6.73
N LYS A 90 0.30 2.49 -5.65
CA LYS A 90 0.86 1.71 -4.52
C LYS A 90 -0.19 0.87 -3.81
N ALA A 91 -1.40 1.41 -3.62
CA ALA A 91 -2.52 0.69 -3.03
C ALA A 91 -2.88 -0.54 -3.89
N GLY A 92 -3.02 -0.36 -5.21
CA GLY A 92 -3.27 -1.45 -6.15
C GLY A 92 -2.18 -2.52 -6.11
N ALA A 93 -0.90 -2.12 -6.06
CA ALA A 93 0.21 -3.06 -5.96
C ALA A 93 0.18 -3.88 -4.65
N LEU A 94 -0.19 -3.27 -3.53
CA LEU A 94 -0.36 -3.96 -2.25
C LEU A 94 -1.60 -4.86 -2.22
N ILE A 95 -2.67 -4.51 -2.93
CA ILE A 95 -3.84 -5.38 -3.12
C ILE A 95 -3.45 -6.64 -3.90
N ILE A 96 -2.69 -6.48 -5.00
CA ILE A 96 -2.14 -7.63 -5.74
C ILE A 96 -1.32 -8.52 -4.80
N ALA A 97 -0.44 -7.92 -3.99
CA ALA A 97 0.38 -8.66 -3.04
C ALA A 97 -0.44 -9.49 -2.06
N GLU A 98 -1.52 -8.93 -1.51
CA GLU A 98 -2.40 -9.64 -0.57
C GLU A 98 -3.19 -10.75 -1.27
N ILE A 99 -3.71 -10.52 -2.48
CA ILE A 99 -4.42 -11.55 -3.24
C ILE A 99 -3.47 -12.72 -3.55
N GLU A 100 -2.27 -12.43 -4.08
CA GLU A 100 -1.26 -13.44 -4.36
C GLU A 100 -0.88 -14.26 -3.10
N ARG A 101 -0.87 -13.61 -1.92
CA ARG A 101 -0.60 -14.27 -0.63
C ARG A 101 -1.75 -15.19 -0.21
N ILE A 102 -3.00 -14.75 -0.39
CA ILE A 102 -4.19 -15.57 -0.11
C ILE A 102 -4.20 -16.78 -1.04
N ASP A 103 -4.02 -16.58 -2.35
CA ASP A 103 -4.02 -17.64 -3.35
C ASP A 103 -2.96 -18.71 -3.01
N ARG A 104 -1.74 -18.30 -2.65
CA ARG A 104 -0.68 -19.24 -2.21
C ARG A 104 -1.03 -19.99 -0.92
N ALA A 105 -1.69 -19.33 0.02
CA ALA A 105 -2.09 -19.95 1.28
C ALA A 105 -3.16 -21.03 1.04
N ASP A 106 -4.12 -20.76 0.16
CA ASP A 106 -5.18 -21.71 -0.21
C ASP A 106 -4.62 -22.92 -0.99
N ASP A 107 -3.71 -22.69 -1.95
CA ASP A 107 -3.01 -23.75 -2.70
C ASP A 107 -2.15 -24.68 -1.80
N GLY A 108 -1.70 -24.17 -0.65
CA GLY A 108 -0.93 -24.92 0.34
C GLY A 108 -1.79 -25.75 1.31
N VAL A 109 -3.10 -25.50 1.38
CA VAL A 109 -4.05 -26.23 2.23
C VAL A 109 -4.67 -27.43 1.49
N GLU A 110 -4.68 -27.41 0.16
CA GLU A 110 -5.20 -28.51 -0.67
C GLU A 110 -4.18 -29.63 -0.98
N GLN A 111 -2.93 -29.52 -0.52
CA GLN A 111 -1.87 -30.54 -0.66
C GLN A 111 -1.60 -31.30 0.65
#